data_AF-L0A1I8-F1
#
_entry.id   AF-L0A1I8-F1
#
_cell.length_a   1.000
_cell.length_b   1.000
_cell.length_c   1.000
_cell.angle_alpha   90.00
_cell.angle_beta   90.00
_cell.angle_gamma   90.00
#
_symmetry.space_group_name_H-M   'P 1'
#
loop_
_entity.id
_entity.type
_entity.pdbx_description
1 polymer ?
#
loop_
_entity_poly.entity_id
_entity_poly.type
_entity_poly.pdbx_seq_one_letter_code
_entity_poly.pdbx_strand_id
1 'polypeptide(L)' 'MVVEEVFATHRAARRAVAEAQVLVMQAERDDLMPQVQELRLLFITAPWRADYLRAVRRIALEFTARLKN' A
#
# COMPACT_ATOMS: atom_id res chain seq x y z
N MET A 1 -23.72 -2.61 -5.26
CA MET A 1 -22.97 -1.34 -5.16
C MET A 1 -21.82 -1.40 -4.12
N VAL A 2 -22.05 -1.86 -2.88
CA VAL A 2 -20.98 -1.97 -1.85
C VAL A 2 -19.83 -2.91 -2.26
N VAL A 3 -20.13 -4.00 -2.95
CA VAL A 3 -19.12 -5.01 -3.37
C VAL A 3 -18.13 -4.43 -4.39
N GLU A 4 -18.63 -3.71 -5.41
CA GLU A 4 -17.79 -3.10 -6.45
C GLU A 4 -16.83 -2.06 -5.87
N GLU A 5 -17.30 -1.27 -4.91
CA GLU A 5 -16.49 -0.29 -4.20
C GLU A 5 -15.34 -0.95 -3.43
N VAL A 6 -15.62 -2.04 -2.70
CA VAL A 6 -14.59 -2.77 -1.96
C VAL A 6 -13.54 -3.34 -2.93
N PHE A 7 -13.95 -3.93 -4.06
CA PHE A 7 -13.01 -4.41 -5.07
C PHE A 7 -12.18 -3.30 -5.71
N ALA A 8 -12.79 -2.16 -6.04
CA ALA A 8 -12.09 -1.01 -6.58
C ALA A 8 -11.07 -0.47 -5.57
N THR A 9 -11.46 -0.37 -4.30
CA THR A 9 -10.60 0.09 -3.21
C THR A 9 -9.45 -0.91 -2.96
N HIS A 10 -9.73 -2.21 -2.99
CA HIS A 10 -8.72 -3.26 -2.86
C HIS A 10 -7.68 -3.17 -3.99
N ARG A 11 -8.11 -3.02 -5.25
CA ARG A 11 -7.19 -2.84 -6.39
C ARG A 11 -6.33 -1.58 -6.22
N ALA A 12 -6.91 -0.48 -5.77
CA ALA A 12 -6.19 0.77 -5.54
C ALA A 12 -5.16 0.65 -4.41
N ALA A 13 -5.51 0.00 -3.29
CA ALA A 13 -4.60 -0.28 -2.18
C ALA A 13 -3.44 -1.20 -2.63
N ARG A 14 -3.75 -2.28 -3.35
CA ARG A 14 -2.74 -3.19 -3.91
C ARG A 14 -1.73 -2.47 -4.79
N ARG A 15 -2.23 -1.58 -5.66
CA ARG A 15 -1.39 -0.79 -6.56
C ARG A 15 -0.46 0.15 -5.79
N ALA A 16 -0.97 0.85 -4.78
CA ALA A 16 -0.15 1.76 -3.97
C ALA A 16 0.95 1.02 -3.19
N VAL A 17 0.64 -0.15 -2.61
CA VAL A 17 1.62 -1.00 -1.92
C VAL A 17 2.70 -1.49 -2.89
N ALA A 18 2.30 -1.93 -4.09
CA ALA A 18 3.25 -2.37 -5.12
C ALA A 18 4.15 -1.21 -5.61
N GLU A 19 3.59 0.00 -5.78
CA GLU A 19 4.37 1.18 -6.16
C GLU A 19 5.43 1.52 -5.09
N ALA A 20 5.06 1.48 -3.80
CA ALA A 20 6.00 1.68 -2.70
C ALA A 20 7.17 0.67 -2.75
N GLN A 21 6.88 -0.61 -3.00
CA GLN A 21 7.91 -1.63 -3.12
C GLN A 21 8.84 -1.37 -4.31
N VAL A 22 8.28 -1.09 -5.49
CA VAL A 22 9.06 -0.81 -6.70
C VAL A 22 9.97 0.40 -6.47
N LEU A 23 9.48 1.47 -5.85
CA LEU A 23 10.28 2.67 -5.59
C LEU A 23 11.42 2.43 -4.62
N VAL A 24 11.20 1.67 -3.54
CA VAL A 24 12.29 1.30 -2.62
C VAL A 24 13.37 0.51 -3.35
N MET A 25 12.97 -0.46 -4.18
CA MET A 25 13.92 -1.25 -4.97
C MET A 25 14.67 -0.39 -6.00
N GLN A 26 13.98 0.52 -6.69
CA GLN A 26 14.59 1.43 -7.67
C GLN A 26 15.52 2.47 -7.03
N ALA A 27 15.23 2.89 -5.80
CA ALA A 27 16.07 3.81 -5.05
C ALA A 27 17.24 3.10 -4.33
N GLU A 28 17.37 1.78 -4.46
CA GLU A 28 18.38 0.95 -3.78
C GLU A 28 18.37 1.16 -2.25
N ARG A 29 17.18 1.42 -1.68
CA ARG A 29 16.98 1.70 -0.25
C ARG A 29 16.64 0.43 0.53
N ASP A 30 17.59 -0.50 0.58
CA ASP A 30 17.43 -1.77 1.29
C ASP A 30 17.07 -1.59 2.78
N ASP A 31 17.47 -0.46 3.38
CA ASP A 31 17.11 -0.06 4.74
C ASP A 31 15.60 0.14 4.95
N LEU A 32 14.84 0.38 3.89
CA LEU A 32 13.39 0.61 3.92
C LEU A 32 12.57 -0.63 3.53
N MET A 33 13.23 -1.72 3.12
CA MET A 33 12.56 -2.98 2.79
C MET A 33 11.71 -3.56 3.93
N PRO A 34 12.12 -3.50 5.22
CA PRO A 34 11.27 -3.94 6.33
C PRO A 34 9.94 -3.18 6.40
N GLN A 35 9.96 -1.85 6.19
CA GLN A 35 8.76 -1.01 6.23
C GLN A 35 7.81 -1.32 5.07
N VAL A 36 8.35 -1.61 3.88
CA VAL A 36 7.55 -2.09 2.74
C VAL A 36 6.94 -3.47 3.03
N GLN A 37 7.68 -4.36 3.69
CA GLN A 37 7.16 -5.67 4.08
C GLN A 37 6.02 -5.55 5.10
N GLU A 38 6.15 -4.66 6.08
CA GLU A 38 5.07 -4.33 7.03
C GLU A 38 3.84 -3.79 6.31
N LEU A 39 4.02 -2.86 5.36
CA LEU A 39 2.93 -2.32 4.55
C LEU A 39 2.22 -3.43 3.73
N ARG A 40 2.99 -4.35 3.16
CA ARG A 40 2.44 -5.51 2.43
C ARG A 40 1.69 -6.44 3.36
N LEU A 41 2.20 -6.67 4.57
CA LEU A 41 1.51 -7.48 5.58
C LEU A 41 0.18 -6.84 5.99
N LEU A 42 0.17 -5.52 6.25
CA LEU A 42 -1.04 -4.75 6.54
C LEU A 42 -2.08 -4.89 5.44
N PHE A 43 -1.67 -4.88 4.16
CA PHE A 43 -2.59 -5.10 3.04
C PHE A 43 -3.15 -6.52 3.02
N ILE A 44 -2.31 -7.54 3.21
CA ILE A 44 -2.72 -8.96 3.15
C ILE A 44 -3.69 -9.32 4.29
N THR A 45 -3.47 -8.76 5.48
CA THR A 45 -4.29 -9.04 6.67
C THR A 45 -5.47 -8.08 6.81
N ALA A 46 -5.56 -7.05 5.97
CA ALA A 46 -6.67 -6.10 6.02
C ALA A 46 -8.02 -6.80 5.79
N PRO A 47 -9.04 -6.52 6.62
CA PRO A 47 -10.39 -6.95 6.34
C PRO A 47 -10.85 -6.47 4.95
N TRP A 48 -11.65 -7.28 4.27
CA TRP A 48 -12.31 -6.93 3.00
C TRP A 48 -13.43 -5.90 3.22
N ARG A 49 -13.05 -4.72 3.70
CA ARG A 49 -13.91 -3.58 3.98
C ARG A 49 -13.24 -2.31 3.46
N ALA A 50 -14.03 -1.42 2.88
CA ALA A 50 -13.50 -0.27 2.15
C ALA A 50 -12.72 0.70 3.04
N ASP A 51 -13.13 0.90 4.29
CA ASP A 51 -12.45 1.73 5.29
C ASP A 51 -11.01 1.25 5.58
N TYR A 52 -10.82 -0.05 5.87
CA TYR A 52 -9.49 -0.62 6.11
C TYR A 52 -8.61 -0.54 4.86
N LEU A 53 -9.15 -0.86 3.69
CA LEU A 53 -8.41 -0.79 2.43
C LEU A 53 -8.03 0.65 2.05
N ARG A 54 -8.90 1.64 2.34
CA ARG A 54 -8.56 3.07 2.20
C ARG A 54 -7.44 3.47 3.15
N ALA A 55 -7.45 2.99 4.38
CA ALA A 55 -6.39 3.28 5.35
C ALA A 55 -5.04 2.72 4.87
N VAL A 56 -5.00 1.45 4.43
CA VAL A 56 -3.79 0.83 3.84
C VAL A 56 -3.30 1.63 2.64
N ARG A 57 -4.20 1.99 1.71
CA ARG A 57 -3.87 2.82 0.55
C ARG A 57 -3.25 4.15 0.96
N ARG A 58 -3.82 4.84 1.95
CA ARG A 58 -3.32 6.13 2.43
C ARG A 58 -1.90 5.99 2.98
N ILE A 59 -1.66 5.00 3.85
CA ILE A 59 -0.31 4.75 4.42
C ILE A 59 0.70 4.49 3.31
N ALA A 60 0.34 3.68 2.31
CA ALA A 60 1.21 3.39 1.15
C ALA A 60 1.56 4.65 0.35
N LEU A 61 0.58 5.54 0.14
CA LEU A 61 0.78 6.81 -0.56
C LEU A 61 1.65 7.79 0.23
N GLU A 62 1.44 7.90 1.54
CA GLU A 62 2.25 8.75 2.43
C GLU A 62 3.71 8.27 2.47
N PHE A 63 3.93 6.96 2.58
CA PHE A 63 5.26 6.37 2.49
C PHE A 63 5.93 6.67 1.15
N THR A 64 5.20 6.49 0.04
CA THR A 64 5.69 6.80 -1.30
C THR A 64 6.04 8.28 -1.49
N ALA A 65 5.23 9.19 -0.94
CA ALA A 65 5.50 10.62 -1.01
C ALA A 65 6.78 11.00 -0.24
N ARG A 66 6.99 10.39 0.93
CA ARG A 66 8.22 10.59 1.74
C ARG A 66 9.47 10.07 1.05
N LEU A 67 9.38 9.05 0.19
CA LEU A 67 10.50 8.54 -0.59
C LEU A 67 10.91 9.44 -1.75
N LYS A 68 9.97 10.22 -2.29
CA LYS A 68 10.18 11.09 -3.46
C LYS A 68 10.68 12.49 -3.07
N ASN A 69 10.64 12.83 -1.78
CA ASN A 69 11.13 14.08 -1.21
C ASN A 69 12.51 13.88 -0.59
#